data_AF-A0A954Z4D7-F1
#
_entry.id   AF-A0A954Z4D7-F1
#
_cell.length_a   1.000
_cell.length_b   1.000
_cell.length_c   1.000
_cell.angle_alpha   90.00
_cell.angle_beta   90.00
_cell.angle_gamma   90.00
#
_symmetry.space_group_name_H-M   'P 1'
#
loop_
_entity.id
_entity.type
_entity.pdbx_description
1 polymer ?
#
loop_
_entity_poly.entity_id
_entity_poly.type
_entity_poly.pdbx_seq_one_letter_code
_entity_poly.pdbx_strand_id
1 'polypeptide(L)'
;MSFRSLLLIAMMSSPVMAAPDVIVGELFGETFSFDNVRRWGKINASDPITAYSVGTISCNLGTDPVSWDISTNNHPVIGSQIYRLMDGRFEQIGLSWVKHGFLALDDDLCTPGGCMAPPTSDPDWGRYLFPGCSDPYSSALNGNQPRLGPRSEINVVTGVFGAPFLTSGQSGNTIYKRLQIHDDDIDPDLNPGALYFIEGQYVTHDDTTAGTNHNNVSYRQVLVSESTPNVFNLTMTGPTNREQSAINAWKANDANVQIHTLTVASDGIFMLASNVVDLGGGEYEYEYALYNQDSHRSAGSISIPLGANATATDTGFHDVDYHGGDGIPFGTTYSGTDWTATVGASDITWATTP
;
A
#
# COMPACT_ATOMS: atom_id res chain seq x y z
N MET A 1 -39.12 32.41 42.13
CA MET A 1 -37.73 32.71 41.77
C MET A 1 -37.20 31.53 40.98
N SER A 2 -36.91 31.73 39.69
CA SER A 2 -36.36 30.71 38.79
C SER A 2 -34.89 31.01 38.58
N PHE A 3 -34.01 30.05 38.91
CA PHE A 3 -32.58 30.16 38.65
C PHE A 3 -32.26 29.37 37.37
N ARG A 4 -31.77 30.06 36.34
CA ARG A 4 -31.11 29.45 35.19
C ARG A 4 -29.62 29.36 35.49
N SER A 5 -29.08 28.15 35.58
CA SER A 5 -27.64 27.92 35.59
C SER A 5 -27.15 27.85 34.14
N LEU A 6 -26.29 28.79 33.74
CA LEU A 6 -25.51 28.69 32.51
C LEU A 6 -24.28 27.83 32.83
N LEU A 7 -24.22 26.61 32.28
CA LEU A 7 -23.02 25.79 32.32
C LEU A 7 -22.11 26.25 31.17
N LEU A 8 -21.04 26.97 31.50
CA LEU A 8 -20.00 27.33 30.55
C LEU A 8 -19.06 26.12 30.43
N ILE A 9 -19.18 25.31 29.37
CA ILE A 9 -18.18 24.29 29.04
C ILE A 9 -17.02 25.05 28.40
N ALA A 10 -15.96 25.30 29.17
CA ALA A 10 -14.69 25.71 28.61
C ALA A 10 -14.12 24.50 27.84
N MET A 11 -14.16 24.55 26.51
CA MET A 11 -13.39 23.63 25.68
C MET A 11 -11.91 23.95 25.91
N MET A 12 -11.26 23.19 26.78
CA MET A 12 -9.81 23.15 26.83
C MET A 12 -9.35 22.48 25.54
N SER A 13 -8.87 23.25 24.57
CA SER A 13 -8.11 22.70 23.45
C SER A 13 -6.82 22.12 24.05
N SER A 14 -6.70 20.79 24.05
CA SER A 14 -5.40 20.15 24.29
C SER A 14 -4.40 20.78 23.32
N PRO A 15 -3.17 21.12 23.76
CA PRO A 15 -2.14 21.54 22.82
C PRO A 15 -1.97 20.41 21.80
N VAL A 16 -2.06 20.74 20.51
CA VAL A 16 -1.63 19.83 19.44
C VAL A 16 -0.15 19.58 19.71
N MET A 17 0.21 18.35 20.11
CA MET A 17 1.63 18.01 20.22
C MET A 17 2.21 18.12 18.81
N ALA A 18 3.36 18.78 18.71
CA ALA A 18 4.04 18.87 17.45
C ALA A 18 4.45 17.46 17.00
N ALA A 19 4.19 17.13 15.74
CA ALA A 19 4.38 15.79 15.22
C ALA A 19 4.65 15.81 13.70
N PRO A 20 5.53 14.94 13.19
CA PRO A 20 5.60 14.59 11.78
C PRO A 20 4.34 13.83 11.33
N ASP A 21 3.96 13.96 10.06
CA ASP A 21 2.87 13.18 9.46
C ASP A 21 3.08 13.06 7.93
N VAL A 22 3.71 11.97 7.49
CA VAL A 22 3.92 11.68 6.06
C VAL A 22 2.77 10.90 5.46
N ILE A 23 2.12 11.52 4.47
CA ILE A 23 1.10 10.86 3.63
C ILE A 23 1.59 10.68 2.20
N VAL A 24 0.89 9.82 1.44
CA VAL A 24 0.98 9.80 -0.03
C VAL A 24 0.07 10.90 -0.59
N GLY A 25 0.65 12.02 -0.98
CA GLY A 25 -0.09 13.13 -1.58
C GLY A 25 -0.56 12.88 -3.01
N GLU A 26 0.24 12.18 -3.81
CA GLU A 26 -0.12 11.91 -5.20
C GLU A 26 0.55 10.64 -5.70
N LEU A 27 -0.19 9.85 -6.47
CA LEU A 27 0.32 8.80 -7.34
C LEU A 27 0.22 9.28 -8.78
N PHE A 28 1.34 9.29 -9.51
CA PHE A 28 1.39 9.73 -10.89
C PHE A 28 2.19 8.73 -11.75
N GLY A 29 2.16 8.91 -13.08
CA GLY A 29 2.87 8.03 -14.00
C GLY A 29 4.38 8.25 -14.02
N GLU A 30 4.92 8.60 -15.19
CA GLU A 30 6.36 8.66 -15.41
C GLU A 30 6.97 9.89 -14.74
N THR A 31 6.38 11.04 -15.02
CA THR A 31 6.62 12.33 -14.37
C THR A 31 5.27 13.01 -14.15
N PHE A 32 5.24 14.16 -13.47
CA PHE A 32 4.05 14.99 -13.30
C PHE A 32 3.27 15.28 -14.59
N SER A 33 3.93 15.23 -15.75
CA SER A 33 3.32 15.52 -17.06
C SER A 33 2.97 14.26 -17.86
N PHE A 34 3.22 13.07 -17.33
CA PHE A 34 3.00 11.81 -18.02
C PHE A 34 2.29 10.82 -17.11
N ASP A 35 1.01 10.56 -17.38
CA ASP A 35 0.19 9.62 -16.61
C ASP A 35 0.55 8.15 -16.84
N ASN A 36 1.40 7.85 -17.83
CA ASN A 36 1.85 6.49 -18.09
C ASN A 36 2.73 5.99 -16.95
N VAL A 37 2.30 4.92 -16.27
CA VAL A 37 3.14 4.19 -15.31
C VAL A 37 4.31 3.58 -16.08
N ARG A 38 5.51 3.68 -15.50
CA ARG A 38 6.71 3.22 -16.19
C ARG A 38 6.74 1.70 -16.26
N ARG A 39 6.81 1.18 -17.47
CA ARG A 39 7.02 -0.24 -17.79
C ARG A 39 8.51 -0.51 -18.04
N TRP A 40 9.10 -1.47 -17.33
CA TRP A 40 10.53 -1.82 -17.45
C TRP A 40 10.80 -2.99 -18.40
N GLY A 41 9.76 -3.74 -18.76
CA GLY A 41 9.84 -4.92 -19.60
C GLY A 41 9.39 -6.17 -18.86
N LYS A 42 9.49 -7.31 -19.55
CA LYS A 42 8.97 -8.59 -19.06
C LYS A 42 9.99 -9.71 -19.17
N ILE A 43 9.81 -10.75 -18.36
CA ILE A 43 10.56 -12.01 -18.46
C ILE A 43 9.59 -13.19 -18.46
N ASN A 44 10.13 -14.41 -18.56
CA ASN A 44 9.43 -15.69 -18.54
C ASN A 44 8.46 -15.86 -19.72
N ALA A 45 8.82 -16.70 -20.70
CA ALA A 45 8.00 -16.83 -21.91
C ALA A 45 6.71 -17.63 -21.70
N SER A 46 6.69 -18.55 -20.73
CA SER A 46 5.55 -19.45 -20.46
C SER A 46 4.52 -18.89 -19.50
N ASP A 47 4.95 -17.96 -18.65
CA ASP A 47 4.14 -17.27 -17.64
C ASP A 47 4.76 -15.88 -17.46
N PRO A 48 4.41 -14.94 -18.36
CA PRO A 48 5.13 -13.68 -18.44
C PRO A 48 4.85 -12.78 -17.26
N ILE A 49 5.92 -12.25 -16.67
CA ILE A 49 5.85 -11.25 -15.60
C ILE A 49 6.39 -9.94 -16.14
N THR A 50 5.57 -8.89 -16.13
CA THR A 50 5.98 -7.54 -16.48
C THR A 50 6.29 -6.71 -15.24
N ALA A 51 7.38 -5.95 -15.29
CA ALA A 51 7.75 -5.02 -14.23
C ALA A 51 7.31 -3.59 -14.49
N TYR A 52 6.79 -2.96 -13.44
CA TYR A 52 6.33 -1.58 -13.42
C TYR A 52 6.93 -0.79 -12.25
N SER A 53 6.70 0.52 -12.26
CA SER A 53 6.94 1.41 -11.13
C SER A 53 6.09 2.67 -11.27
N VAL A 54 5.62 3.21 -10.16
CA VAL A 54 4.75 4.39 -10.08
C VAL A 54 5.48 5.58 -9.49
N GLY A 55 5.17 6.79 -9.95
CA GLY A 55 5.64 8.02 -9.32
C GLY A 55 4.84 8.35 -8.07
N THR A 56 5.52 8.82 -7.02
CA THR A 56 4.90 9.13 -5.73
C THR A 56 5.27 10.53 -5.29
N ILE A 57 4.37 11.19 -4.57
CA ILE A 57 4.65 12.44 -3.86
C ILE A 57 4.28 12.23 -2.41
N SER A 58 5.24 12.46 -1.53
CA SER A 58 4.95 12.54 -0.10
C SER A 58 4.54 13.95 0.29
N CYS A 59 3.70 14.08 1.31
CA CYS A 59 3.41 15.33 1.98
C CYS A 59 3.75 15.19 3.45
N ASN A 60 4.33 16.21 4.07
CA ASN A 60 4.32 16.31 5.53
C ASN A 60 3.16 17.23 5.95
N LEU A 61 2.05 16.63 6.39
CA LEU A 61 0.89 17.35 6.92
C LEU A 61 1.02 17.68 8.42
N GLY A 62 2.12 17.22 9.01
CA GLY A 62 2.45 17.46 10.40
C GLY A 62 2.95 18.87 10.64
N THR A 63 3.40 19.10 11.86
CA THR A 63 3.94 20.40 12.30
C THR A 63 5.44 20.36 12.57
N ASP A 64 6.06 19.17 12.54
CA ASP A 64 7.51 18.98 12.71
C ASP A 64 8.14 18.38 11.45
N PRO A 65 9.42 18.69 11.15
CA PRO A 65 10.14 18.10 10.03
C PRO A 65 10.33 16.58 10.19
N VAL A 66 10.30 15.86 9.08
CA VAL A 66 10.56 14.41 9.01
C VAL A 66 11.96 14.18 8.46
N SER A 67 12.76 13.31 9.07
CA SER A 67 14.12 12.99 8.61
C SER A 67 14.14 12.27 7.26
N TRP A 68 15.08 12.67 6.39
CA TRP A 68 15.31 12.12 5.04
C TRP A 68 16.79 11.71 4.82
N ASP A 69 17.43 11.22 5.89
CA ASP A 69 18.86 10.90 5.90
C ASP A 69 19.15 9.46 5.44
N ILE A 70 19.51 9.32 4.16
CA ILE A 70 19.90 8.04 3.55
C ILE A 70 21.12 7.36 4.19
N SER A 71 21.96 8.10 4.92
CA SER A 71 23.13 7.50 5.58
C SER A 71 22.76 6.69 6.83
N THR A 72 21.51 6.78 7.27
CA THR A 72 20.96 6.11 8.45
C THR A 72 19.65 5.40 8.10
N ASN A 73 18.94 4.86 9.08
CA ASN A 73 17.58 4.33 8.91
C ASN A 73 16.49 5.40 9.15
N ASN A 74 16.87 6.67 9.31
CA ASN A 74 15.94 7.79 9.48
C ASN A 74 15.61 8.42 8.12
N HIS A 75 14.95 7.65 7.26
CA HIS A 75 14.35 8.10 6.00
C HIS A 75 13.17 7.20 5.64
N PRO A 76 12.20 7.66 4.83
CA PRO A 76 11.07 6.83 4.44
C PRO A 76 11.49 5.65 3.55
N VAL A 77 10.74 4.56 3.70
CA VAL A 77 10.65 3.52 2.68
C VAL A 77 9.30 3.60 1.98
N ILE A 78 9.30 3.36 0.66
CA ILE A 78 8.14 3.57 -0.21
C ILE A 78 7.77 2.26 -0.89
N GLY A 79 6.62 1.70 -0.54
CA GLY A 79 6.07 0.51 -1.18
C GLY A 79 5.08 0.85 -2.30
N SER A 80 4.94 -0.04 -3.27
CA SER A 80 3.86 0.04 -4.26
C SER A 80 3.24 -1.32 -4.50
N GLN A 81 1.91 -1.33 -4.70
CA GLN A 81 1.10 -2.52 -4.89
C GLN A 81 0.04 -2.25 -5.97
N ILE A 82 -0.49 -3.30 -6.59
CA ILE A 82 -1.61 -3.17 -7.54
C ILE A 82 -2.68 -4.22 -7.27
N TYR A 83 -3.93 -3.80 -7.44
CA TYR A 83 -5.12 -4.60 -7.15
C TYR A 83 -6.03 -4.66 -8.37
N ARG A 84 -6.70 -5.78 -8.54
CA ARG A 84 -7.77 -6.02 -9.53
C ARG A 84 -9.11 -6.12 -8.82
N LEU A 85 -10.11 -5.42 -9.33
CA LEU A 85 -11.52 -5.66 -9.00
C LEU A 85 -12.21 -6.26 -10.23
N MET A 86 -12.62 -7.51 -10.13
CA MET A 86 -13.30 -8.24 -11.22
C MET A 86 -14.31 -9.20 -10.62
N ASP A 87 -15.50 -9.29 -11.23
CA ASP A 87 -16.56 -10.22 -10.82
C ASP A 87 -16.86 -10.22 -9.30
N GLY A 88 -16.82 -9.03 -8.69
CA GLY A 88 -17.09 -8.85 -7.27
C GLY A 88 -15.92 -9.19 -6.33
N ARG A 89 -14.78 -9.65 -6.85
CA ARG A 89 -13.56 -10.01 -6.11
C ARG A 89 -12.52 -8.89 -6.17
N PHE A 90 -11.90 -8.57 -5.03
CA PHE A 90 -10.84 -7.57 -4.92
C PHE A 90 -9.52 -8.24 -4.52
N GLU A 91 -8.61 -8.37 -5.48
CA GLU A 91 -7.41 -9.19 -5.37
C GLU A 91 -6.15 -8.35 -5.50
N GLN A 92 -5.13 -8.66 -4.69
CA GLN A 92 -3.80 -8.08 -4.89
C GLN A 92 -3.05 -8.90 -5.94
N ILE A 93 -2.74 -8.28 -7.08
CA ILE A 93 -2.11 -8.96 -8.23
C ILE A 93 -0.64 -8.56 -8.43
N GLY A 94 -0.10 -7.69 -7.57
CA GLY A 94 1.29 -7.30 -7.67
C GLY A 94 1.83 -6.54 -6.47
N LEU A 95 3.13 -6.73 -6.26
CA LEU A 95 3.91 -6.18 -5.14
C LEU A 95 5.29 -5.73 -5.63
N SER A 96 5.76 -4.56 -5.18
CA SER A 96 7.16 -4.14 -5.31
C SER A 96 7.95 -4.38 -4.03
N TRP A 97 9.27 -4.46 -4.09
CA TRP A 97 10.12 -4.14 -2.93
C TRP A 97 9.99 -2.66 -2.56
N VAL A 98 10.56 -2.24 -1.43
CA VAL A 98 10.44 -0.83 -0.99
C VAL A 98 11.59 0.02 -1.50
N LYS A 99 11.31 1.25 -1.92
CA LYS A 99 12.32 2.24 -2.29
C LYS A 99 12.75 3.05 -1.08
N HIS A 100 14.06 3.23 -0.90
CA HIS A 100 14.63 4.07 0.14
C HIS A 100 14.71 5.55 -0.28
N GLY A 101 14.11 6.43 0.54
CA GLY A 101 14.26 7.90 0.54
C GLY A 101 15.72 8.35 0.45
N PHE A 102 15.99 9.48 -0.22
CA PHE A 102 17.38 9.98 -0.30
C PHE A 102 17.57 11.49 -0.33
N LEU A 103 16.56 12.24 -0.74
CA LEU A 103 16.57 13.69 -0.73
C LEU A 103 15.13 14.18 -0.73
N ALA A 104 14.80 15.13 0.16
CA ALA A 104 13.51 15.80 0.15
C ALA A 104 13.63 17.12 -0.65
N LEU A 105 12.87 17.27 -1.73
CA LEU A 105 12.94 18.52 -2.52
C LEU A 105 12.24 19.71 -1.85
N ASP A 106 11.30 19.43 -0.95
CA ASP A 106 10.47 20.43 -0.27
C ASP A 106 9.68 21.34 -1.24
N ASP A 107 9.02 20.72 -2.23
CA ASP A 107 8.10 21.39 -3.14
C ASP A 107 6.77 21.74 -2.42
N ASP A 108 5.88 22.52 -3.06
CA ASP A 108 4.68 23.07 -2.42
C ASP A 108 3.34 22.41 -2.82
N LEU A 109 3.37 21.20 -3.41
CA LEU A 109 2.14 20.56 -3.94
C LEU A 109 1.06 20.36 -2.88
N CYS A 110 1.45 19.95 -1.67
CA CYS A 110 0.50 19.55 -0.63
C CYS A 110 -0.15 20.74 0.05
N THR A 111 0.60 21.84 0.21
CA THR A 111 0.12 23.11 0.73
C THR A 111 0.68 24.25 -0.12
N PRO A 112 0.03 24.63 -1.24
CA PRO A 112 0.52 25.69 -2.11
C PRO A 112 0.78 26.99 -1.34
N GLY A 113 2.03 27.47 -1.36
CA GLY A 113 2.48 28.64 -0.59
C GLY A 113 2.58 28.44 0.93
N GLY A 114 2.40 27.22 1.43
CA GLY A 114 2.46 26.87 2.85
C GLY A 114 3.61 25.93 3.23
N CYS A 115 4.48 25.54 2.29
CA CYS A 115 5.70 24.80 2.60
C CYS A 115 6.64 25.63 3.49
N MET A 116 7.03 25.08 4.63
CA MET A 116 7.83 25.73 5.67
C MET A 116 9.34 25.41 5.57
N ALA A 117 9.83 25.00 4.41
CA ALA A 117 11.23 24.67 4.22
C ALA A 117 12.14 25.90 4.28
N PRO A 118 13.38 25.74 4.79
CA PRO A 118 14.39 26.78 4.72
C PRO A 118 14.84 27.00 3.26
N PRO A 119 15.54 28.11 2.97
CA PRO A 119 16.13 28.31 1.65
C PRO A 119 17.07 27.17 1.26
N THR A 120 17.19 26.86 -0.04
CA THR A 120 18.06 25.77 -0.55
C THR A 120 19.56 25.91 -0.24
N SER A 121 19.98 27.08 0.25
CA SER A 121 21.33 27.31 0.77
C SER A 121 21.56 26.81 2.20
N ASP A 122 20.49 26.42 2.90
CA ASP A 122 20.55 25.91 4.26
C ASP A 122 21.15 24.48 4.28
N PRO A 123 22.06 24.17 5.21
CA PRO A 123 22.66 22.84 5.31
C PRO A 123 21.67 21.71 5.61
N ASP A 124 20.48 22.04 6.13
CA ASP A 124 19.43 21.05 6.45
C ASP A 124 18.45 20.84 5.26
N TRP A 125 18.53 21.65 4.20
CA TRP A 125 17.75 21.43 2.98
C TRP A 125 18.11 20.08 2.35
N GLY A 126 17.10 19.31 1.94
CA GLY A 126 17.28 17.97 1.39
C GLY A 126 17.45 16.87 2.43
N ARG A 127 17.63 17.21 3.72
CA ARG A 127 17.78 16.25 4.82
C ARG A 127 16.50 16.05 5.62
N TYR A 128 15.51 16.90 5.43
CA TYR A 128 14.21 16.81 6.07
C TYR A 128 13.11 17.13 5.07
N LEU A 129 11.95 16.49 5.22
CA LEU A 129 10.71 16.95 4.61
C LEU A 129 10.00 17.88 5.61
N PHE A 130 9.96 19.17 5.31
CA PHE A 130 9.43 20.18 6.24
C PHE A 130 7.90 20.24 6.25
N PRO A 131 7.29 20.78 7.33
CA PRO A 131 5.84 20.94 7.43
C PRO A 131 5.24 21.68 6.23
N GLY A 132 4.13 21.16 5.71
CA GLY A 132 3.43 21.69 4.54
C GLY A 132 4.12 21.44 3.20
N CYS A 133 5.33 20.88 3.20
CA CYS A 133 6.11 20.59 1.99
C CYS A 133 5.82 19.21 1.42
N SER A 134 6.34 18.99 0.22
CA SER A 134 6.15 17.77 -0.56
C SER A 134 7.45 17.30 -1.20
N ASP A 135 7.61 16.00 -1.35
CA ASP A 135 8.78 15.41 -2.02
C ASP A 135 8.34 14.45 -3.13
N PRO A 136 8.60 14.77 -4.41
CA PRO A 136 8.28 13.91 -5.53
C PRO A 136 9.40 12.93 -5.90
N TYR A 137 9.04 11.66 -6.03
CA TYR A 137 9.84 10.64 -6.70
C TYR A 137 9.19 10.19 -7.99
N SER A 138 9.89 10.34 -9.11
CA SER A 138 9.45 9.78 -10.39
C SER A 138 9.38 8.25 -10.33
N SER A 139 8.57 7.66 -11.20
CA SER A 139 8.55 6.20 -11.38
C SER A 139 9.93 5.62 -11.68
N ALA A 140 10.79 6.34 -12.42
CA ALA A 140 12.15 5.90 -12.72
C ALA A 140 13.01 5.79 -11.45
N LEU A 141 12.82 6.68 -10.47
CA LEU A 141 13.48 6.62 -9.17
C LEU A 141 12.89 5.51 -8.31
N ASN A 142 11.56 5.36 -8.30
CA ASN A 142 10.86 4.32 -7.55
C ASN A 142 11.09 2.90 -8.11
N GLY A 143 11.50 2.76 -9.37
CA GLY A 143 11.91 1.50 -10.00
C GLY A 143 13.43 1.29 -10.04
N ASN A 144 14.24 2.10 -9.37
CA ASN A 144 15.70 2.00 -9.41
C ASN A 144 16.20 0.87 -8.49
N GLN A 145 16.56 -0.28 -9.06
CA GLN A 145 16.93 -1.49 -8.30
C GLN A 145 18.01 -1.30 -7.22
N PRO A 146 19.11 -0.55 -7.46
CA PRO A 146 20.08 -0.24 -6.41
C PRO A 146 19.51 0.45 -5.15
N ARG A 147 18.34 1.08 -5.24
CA ARG A 147 17.64 1.78 -4.14
C ARG A 147 16.43 1.03 -3.59
N LEU A 148 16.18 -0.18 -4.08
CA LEU A 148 15.09 -1.05 -3.63
C LEU A 148 15.63 -2.04 -2.59
N GLY A 149 15.00 -2.11 -1.43
CA GLY A 149 15.31 -3.03 -0.32
C GLY A 149 14.13 -3.98 -0.04
N PRO A 150 14.39 -5.17 0.50
CA PRO A 150 13.32 -6.12 0.85
C PRO A 150 12.33 -5.51 1.86
N ARG A 151 11.04 -5.80 1.71
CA ARG A 151 10.03 -5.49 2.74
C ARG A 151 10.32 -6.22 4.04
N SER A 152 10.89 -7.42 3.97
CA SER A 152 11.09 -8.28 5.15
C SER A 152 12.03 -7.70 6.21
N GLU A 153 12.87 -6.71 5.89
CA GLU A 153 13.75 -6.06 6.86
C GLU A 153 13.11 -4.89 7.60
N ILE A 154 11.92 -4.45 7.18
CA ILE A 154 11.21 -3.31 7.75
C ILE A 154 10.33 -3.78 8.92
N ASN A 155 10.57 -3.24 10.11
CA ASN A 155 9.58 -3.31 11.18
C ASN A 155 8.57 -2.16 10.98
N VAL A 156 7.44 -2.48 10.35
CA VAL A 156 6.45 -1.46 9.95
C VAL A 156 5.81 -0.72 11.12
N VAL A 157 5.71 -1.34 12.31
CA VAL A 157 5.17 -0.71 13.53
C VAL A 157 6.08 0.39 14.06
N THR A 158 7.39 0.25 13.85
CA THR A 158 8.39 1.21 14.35
C THR A 158 9.03 2.05 13.24
N GLY A 159 8.75 1.71 11.98
CA GLY A 159 9.42 2.28 10.81
C GLY A 159 10.92 2.02 10.74
N VAL A 160 11.46 1.13 11.58
CA VAL A 160 12.90 0.86 11.68
C VAL A 160 13.32 -0.25 10.74
N PHE A 161 14.48 -0.08 10.11
CA PHE A 161 15.18 -1.06 9.29
C PHE A 161 16.70 -0.95 9.47
N GLY A 162 17.44 -1.89 8.89
CA GLY A 162 18.91 -1.89 8.93
C GLY A 162 19.51 -0.80 8.04
N ALA A 163 20.57 -0.12 8.51
CA ALA A 163 21.32 0.85 7.71
C ALA A 163 22.81 0.46 7.63
N PRO A 164 23.39 0.25 6.43
CA PRO A 164 22.71 0.24 5.14
C PRO A 164 21.69 -0.91 5.02
N PHE A 165 20.64 -0.68 4.24
CA PHE A 165 19.60 -1.67 3.98
C PHE A 165 20.13 -2.84 3.15
N LEU A 166 19.51 -4.01 3.29
CA LEU A 166 19.91 -5.22 2.60
C LEU A 166 19.86 -5.01 1.08
N THR A 167 20.87 -5.53 0.37
CA THR A 167 20.98 -5.43 -1.10
C THR A 167 21.15 -4.01 -1.66
N SER A 168 21.49 -3.03 -0.83
CA SER A 168 21.85 -1.68 -1.29
C SER A 168 22.92 -1.73 -2.38
N GLY A 169 22.69 -0.99 -3.48
CA GLY A 169 23.59 -0.98 -4.62
C GLY A 169 23.43 -2.16 -5.60
N GLN A 170 22.61 -3.16 -5.29
CA GLN A 170 22.46 -4.35 -6.13
C GLN A 170 21.36 -4.19 -7.19
N SER A 171 21.61 -4.79 -8.36
CA SER A 171 20.69 -4.86 -9.51
C SER A 171 20.71 -6.26 -10.12
N GLY A 172 19.72 -6.57 -10.96
CA GLY A 172 19.52 -7.90 -11.54
C GLY A 172 18.82 -7.84 -12.90
N ASN A 173 18.00 -8.86 -13.18
CA ASN A 173 17.18 -8.89 -14.39
C ASN A 173 16.14 -7.74 -14.40
N THR A 174 15.39 -7.58 -15.50
CA THR A 174 14.51 -6.42 -15.66
C THR A 174 13.39 -6.33 -14.61
N ILE A 175 12.95 -7.43 -14.01
CA ILE A 175 11.86 -7.42 -13.03
C ILE A 175 12.32 -7.36 -11.58
N TYR A 176 13.58 -7.65 -11.32
CA TYR A 176 14.14 -7.75 -9.98
C TYR A 176 13.78 -6.53 -9.12
N LYS A 177 13.24 -6.78 -7.92
CA LYS A 177 12.78 -5.80 -6.90
C LYS A 177 11.62 -4.88 -7.30
N ARG A 178 11.26 -4.77 -8.57
CA ARG A 178 10.21 -3.85 -9.06
C ARG A 178 8.81 -4.40 -8.76
N LEU A 179 7.77 -3.58 -9.02
CA LEU A 179 6.39 -4.04 -9.00
C LEU A 179 6.23 -5.11 -10.10
N GLN A 180 5.99 -6.36 -9.70
CA GLN A 180 5.80 -7.49 -10.59
C GLN A 180 4.32 -7.80 -10.72
N ILE A 181 3.87 -8.05 -11.94
CA ILE A 181 2.49 -8.42 -12.28
C ILE A 181 2.56 -9.50 -13.35
N HIS A 182 1.79 -10.59 -13.20
CA HIS A 182 1.61 -11.57 -14.26
C HIS A 182 0.84 -10.92 -15.41
N ASP A 183 1.28 -11.14 -16.65
CA ASP A 183 0.63 -10.60 -17.85
C ASP A 183 -0.84 -11.07 -17.89
N ASP A 184 -1.13 -12.31 -17.47
CA ASP A 184 -2.49 -12.88 -17.42
C ASP A 184 -3.42 -12.14 -16.46
N ASP A 185 -2.91 -11.48 -15.41
CA ASP A 185 -3.73 -10.75 -14.44
C ASP A 185 -4.18 -9.38 -14.92
N ILE A 186 -3.53 -8.85 -15.96
CA ILE A 186 -3.82 -7.53 -16.52
C ILE A 186 -4.23 -7.59 -17.99
N ASP A 187 -4.17 -8.76 -18.64
CA ASP A 187 -4.62 -8.95 -20.00
C ASP A 187 -6.12 -8.60 -20.11
N PRO A 188 -6.50 -7.56 -20.88
CA PRO A 188 -7.91 -7.19 -21.04
C PRO A 188 -8.79 -8.27 -21.67
N ASP A 189 -8.21 -9.19 -22.45
CA ASP A 189 -8.95 -10.30 -23.07
C ASP A 189 -9.28 -11.40 -22.04
N LEU A 190 -8.42 -11.60 -21.04
CA LEU A 190 -8.65 -12.54 -19.93
C LEU A 190 -9.46 -11.92 -18.78
N ASN A 191 -9.42 -10.59 -18.65
CA ASN A 191 -10.02 -9.85 -17.54
C ASN A 191 -11.05 -8.81 -18.02
N PRO A 192 -12.08 -9.21 -18.80
CA PRO A 192 -13.03 -8.26 -19.37
C PRO A 192 -13.82 -7.54 -18.26
N GLY A 193 -13.75 -6.20 -18.27
CA GLY A 193 -14.46 -5.37 -17.30
C GLY A 193 -13.75 -5.17 -15.96
N ALA A 194 -12.55 -5.72 -15.78
CA ALA A 194 -11.75 -5.52 -14.59
C ALA A 194 -11.35 -4.04 -14.39
N LEU A 195 -11.34 -3.60 -13.13
CA LEU A 195 -10.80 -2.31 -12.70
C LEU A 195 -9.48 -2.53 -11.95
N TYR A 196 -8.52 -1.62 -12.13
CA TYR A 196 -7.20 -1.75 -11.55
C TYR A 196 -6.83 -0.53 -10.71
N PHE A 197 -6.21 -0.76 -9.55
CA PHE A 197 -5.87 0.28 -8.58
C PHE A 197 -4.42 0.12 -8.12
N ILE A 198 -3.60 1.14 -8.34
CA ILE A 198 -2.25 1.20 -7.77
C ILE A 198 -2.33 1.86 -6.40
N GLU A 199 -1.62 1.29 -5.43
CA GLU A 199 -1.42 1.80 -4.09
C GLU A 199 0.04 2.21 -3.90
N GLY A 200 0.26 3.31 -3.17
CA GLY A 200 1.55 3.65 -2.60
C GLY A 200 1.44 3.75 -1.08
N GLN A 201 2.55 3.50 -0.39
CA GLN A 201 2.65 3.67 1.06
C GLN A 201 4.04 4.22 1.43
N TYR A 202 4.07 5.21 2.33
CA TYR A 202 5.30 5.67 2.98
C TYR A 202 5.37 5.12 4.40
N VAL A 203 6.50 4.56 4.81
CA VAL A 203 6.73 4.17 6.21
C VAL A 203 7.95 4.92 6.72
N THR A 204 7.80 5.65 7.82
CA THR A 204 8.88 6.39 8.48
C THR A 204 8.95 6.06 9.96
N HIS A 205 10.16 6.11 10.53
CA HIS A 205 10.36 6.00 11.97
C HIS A 205 9.70 7.17 12.74
N ASP A 206 9.71 8.35 12.12
CA ASP A 206 9.21 9.59 12.71
C ASP A 206 7.67 9.55 12.88
N ASP A 207 6.91 9.16 11.86
CA ASP A 207 5.44 9.06 11.94
C ASP A 207 5.01 7.96 12.93
N THR A 208 5.70 6.82 12.90
CA THR A 208 5.38 5.68 13.78
C THR A 208 5.69 6.00 15.24
N THR A 209 6.74 6.78 15.51
CA THR A 209 7.04 7.30 16.87
C THR A 209 6.00 8.34 17.31
N ALA A 210 5.52 9.16 16.38
CA ALA A 210 4.50 10.17 16.65
C ALA A 210 3.06 9.60 16.73
N GLY A 211 2.84 8.40 16.20
CA GLY A 211 1.52 7.76 16.12
C GLY A 211 0.63 8.35 15.02
N THR A 212 1.21 8.94 13.98
CA THR A 212 0.52 9.55 12.84
C THR A 212 0.46 8.64 11.61
N ASN A 213 1.16 7.51 11.62
CA ASN A 213 1.38 6.59 10.50
C ASN A 213 0.14 5.86 9.91
N HIS A 214 -1.09 6.14 10.35
CA HIS A 214 -2.28 5.39 9.90
C HIS A 214 -2.97 5.96 8.64
N ASN A 215 -2.51 7.11 8.14
CA ASN A 215 -2.97 7.78 6.92
C ASN A 215 -1.91 7.75 5.79
N ASN A 216 -0.86 6.94 5.95
CA ASN A 216 0.33 6.92 5.11
C ASN A 216 0.18 6.14 3.78
N VAL A 217 -1.05 5.77 3.42
CA VAL A 217 -1.39 4.99 2.22
C VAL A 217 -2.31 5.81 1.32
N SER A 218 -2.19 5.68 0.00
CA SER A 218 -3.17 6.19 -0.95
C SER A 218 -3.27 5.31 -2.17
N TYR A 219 -4.41 5.34 -2.85
CA TYR A 219 -4.61 4.61 -4.10
C TYR A 219 -5.08 5.50 -5.25
N ARG A 220 -4.81 5.06 -6.47
CA ARG A 220 -5.30 5.69 -7.70
C ARG A 220 -5.64 4.62 -8.73
N GLN A 221 -6.72 4.85 -9.47
CA GLN A 221 -7.12 3.94 -10.54
C GLN A 221 -6.15 4.03 -11.72
N VAL A 222 -5.89 2.90 -12.37
CA VAL A 222 -5.17 2.82 -13.64
C VAL A 222 -6.01 2.12 -14.70
N LEU A 223 -5.82 2.53 -15.95
CA LEU A 223 -6.34 1.85 -17.12
C LEU A 223 -5.26 0.95 -17.69
N VAL A 224 -5.64 -0.28 -18.07
CA VAL A 224 -4.77 -1.17 -18.84
C VAL A 224 -5.05 -0.96 -20.33
N SER A 225 -3.98 -0.90 -21.11
CA SER A 225 -4.06 -0.89 -22.57
C SER A 225 -3.03 -1.83 -23.15
N GLU A 226 -3.38 -2.52 -24.23
CA GLU A 226 -2.43 -3.30 -25.00
C GLU A 226 -1.92 -2.45 -26.18
N SER A 227 -0.68 -1.98 -26.13
CA SER A 227 -0.14 -1.12 -27.21
C SER A 227 0.21 -1.91 -28.47
N THR A 228 0.61 -3.15 -28.29
CA THR A 228 0.97 -4.15 -29.31
C THR A 228 0.78 -5.53 -28.68
N PRO A 229 0.66 -6.62 -29.46
CA PRO A 229 0.38 -7.94 -28.92
C PRO A 229 1.25 -8.32 -27.70
N ASN A 230 0.61 -8.61 -26.58
CA ASN A 230 1.17 -8.95 -25.27
C ASN A 230 2.07 -7.87 -24.66
N VAL A 231 1.76 -6.59 -24.88
CA VAL A 231 2.46 -5.45 -24.27
C VAL A 231 1.44 -4.53 -23.58
N PHE A 232 1.26 -4.79 -22.28
CA PHE A 232 0.32 -4.07 -21.43
C PHE A 232 0.96 -2.82 -20.80
N ASN A 233 0.34 -1.66 -21.00
CA ASN A 233 0.70 -0.40 -20.35
C ASN A 233 -0.38 0.02 -19.36
N LEU A 234 0.05 0.59 -18.25
CA LEU A 234 -0.84 1.16 -17.23
C LEU A 234 -0.81 2.69 -17.34
N THR A 235 -1.97 3.32 -17.33
CA THR A 235 -2.11 4.78 -17.39
C THR A 235 -2.96 5.25 -16.22
N MET A 236 -2.48 6.23 -15.45
CA MET A 236 -3.24 6.82 -14.36
C MET A 236 -4.54 7.45 -14.85
N THR A 237 -5.62 7.26 -14.10
CA THR A 237 -6.92 7.88 -14.36
C THR A 237 -7.58 8.31 -13.06
N GLY A 238 -8.46 9.31 -13.12
CA GLY A 238 -9.07 9.94 -11.95
C GLY A 238 -8.03 10.60 -11.02
N PRO A 239 -8.45 11.13 -9.86
CA PRO A 239 -7.55 11.67 -8.85
C PRO A 239 -6.96 10.58 -7.93
N THR A 240 -5.87 10.89 -7.24
CA THR A 240 -5.41 10.09 -6.09
C THR A 240 -6.43 10.18 -4.95
N ASN A 241 -6.86 9.04 -4.42
CA ASN A 241 -7.64 8.96 -3.18
C ASN A 241 -6.65 8.98 -2.01
N ARG A 242 -6.36 10.20 -1.53
CA ARG A 242 -5.40 10.44 -0.45
C ARG A 242 -5.86 9.77 0.85
N GLU A 243 -4.88 9.29 1.61
CA GLU A 243 -5.04 8.74 2.97
C GLU A 243 -5.99 7.52 3.05
N GLN A 244 -6.16 6.82 1.93
CA GLN A 244 -7.01 5.63 1.82
C GLN A 244 -6.24 4.48 1.17
N SER A 245 -6.25 3.32 1.82
CA SER A 245 -5.75 2.07 1.22
C SER A 245 -6.67 1.60 0.08
N ALA A 246 -6.12 0.87 -0.88
CA ALA A 246 -6.79 0.42 -2.09
C ALA A 246 -8.00 -0.48 -1.82
N ILE A 247 -8.06 -1.18 -0.67
CA ILE A 247 -9.25 -1.94 -0.28
C ILE A 247 -10.53 -1.07 -0.18
N ASN A 248 -10.38 0.23 0.06
CA ASN A 248 -11.50 1.19 0.02
C ASN A 248 -12.07 1.37 -1.41
N ALA A 249 -11.27 1.09 -2.45
CA ALA A 249 -11.73 1.10 -3.83
C ALA A 249 -12.79 0.03 -4.10
N TRP A 250 -12.75 -1.11 -3.39
CA TRP A 250 -13.78 -2.14 -3.50
C TRP A 250 -15.14 -1.58 -3.11
N LYS A 251 -15.24 -0.97 -1.93
CA LYS A 251 -16.47 -0.32 -1.46
C LYS A 251 -16.89 0.90 -2.28
N ALA A 252 -15.94 1.63 -2.85
CA ALA A 252 -16.23 2.74 -3.74
C ALA A 252 -16.90 2.29 -5.06
N ASN A 253 -16.67 1.04 -5.48
CA ASN A 253 -17.22 0.47 -6.72
C ASN A 253 -18.38 -0.52 -6.48
N ASP A 254 -18.50 -1.07 -5.27
CA ASP A 254 -19.64 -1.90 -4.83
C ASP A 254 -20.13 -1.45 -3.45
N ALA A 255 -21.32 -0.86 -3.41
CA ALA A 255 -21.92 -0.31 -2.20
C ALA A 255 -22.32 -1.37 -1.16
N ASN A 256 -22.40 -2.65 -1.55
CA ASN A 256 -22.71 -3.74 -0.62
C ASN A 256 -21.51 -4.13 0.26
N VAL A 257 -20.29 -3.81 -0.20
CA VAL A 257 -19.06 -4.12 0.52
C VAL A 257 -19.05 -3.42 1.87
N GLN A 258 -18.81 -4.21 2.92
CA GLN A 258 -18.54 -3.73 4.26
C GLN A 258 -17.03 -3.80 4.52
N ILE A 259 -16.50 -2.81 5.24
CA ILE A 259 -15.09 -2.77 5.65
C ILE A 259 -15.06 -2.56 7.15
N HIS A 260 -14.39 -3.47 7.86
CA HIS A 260 -14.16 -3.40 9.29
C HIS A 260 -12.68 -3.21 9.58
N THR A 261 -12.33 -2.07 10.18
CA THR A 261 -10.96 -1.78 10.62
C THR A 261 -10.70 -2.43 11.98
N LEU A 262 -9.61 -3.17 12.09
CA LEU A 262 -9.16 -3.89 13.27
C LEU A 262 -7.81 -3.32 13.71
N THR A 263 -7.78 -2.59 14.82
CA THR A 263 -6.53 -2.12 15.42
C THR A 263 -6.00 -3.15 16.40
N VAL A 264 -4.79 -3.65 16.16
CA VAL A 264 -4.14 -4.59 17.07
C VAL A 264 -3.28 -3.81 18.06
N ALA A 265 -3.56 -3.97 19.36
CA ALA A 265 -2.86 -3.20 20.39
C ALA A 265 -1.33 -3.39 20.31
N SER A 266 -0.61 -2.26 20.37
CA SER A 266 0.85 -2.15 20.30
C SER A 266 1.47 -2.70 19.01
N ASP A 267 0.72 -2.65 17.91
CA ASP A 267 1.07 -3.14 16.58
C ASP A 267 0.25 -2.31 15.57
N GLY A 268 -0.06 -2.85 14.40
CA GLY A 268 -0.79 -2.11 13.36
C GLY A 268 -2.27 -2.43 13.18
N ILE A 269 -2.77 -2.02 12.01
CA ILE A 269 -4.14 -2.08 11.55
C ILE A 269 -4.29 -3.15 10.47
N PHE A 270 -5.36 -3.93 10.60
CA PHE A 270 -5.94 -4.70 9.51
C PHE A 270 -7.27 -4.08 9.07
N MET A 271 -7.63 -4.32 7.82
CA MET A 271 -8.99 -4.07 7.33
C MET A 271 -9.55 -5.38 6.78
N LEU A 272 -10.70 -5.81 7.29
CA LEU A 272 -11.46 -6.93 6.75
C LEU A 272 -12.61 -6.38 5.92
N ALA A 273 -12.52 -6.52 4.60
CA ALA A 273 -13.63 -6.24 3.71
C ALA A 273 -14.41 -7.52 3.38
N SER A 274 -15.72 -7.39 3.17
CA SER A 274 -16.56 -8.51 2.77
C SER A 274 -17.69 -8.08 1.84
N ASN A 275 -18.01 -8.94 0.88
CA ASN A 275 -19.21 -8.84 0.04
C ASN A 275 -20.04 -10.13 0.15
N VAL A 276 -21.36 -10.02 0.07
CA VAL A 276 -22.27 -11.16 0.12
C VAL A 276 -23.31 -11.03 -0.98
N VAL A 277 -23.37 -12.03 -1.86
CA VAL A 277 -24.30 -12.07 -2.99
C VAL A 277 -25.29 -13.22 -2.79
N ASP A 278 -26.59 -12.91 -2.85
CA ASP A 278 -27.66 -13.92 -2.85
C ASP A 278 -27.77 -14.52 -4.25
N LEU A 279 -27.49 -15.82 -4.38
CA LEU A 279 -27.56 -16.56 -5.64
C LEU A 279 -28.97 -17.12 -5.91
N GLY A 280 -29.89 -16.97 -4.96
CA GLY A 280 -31.19 -17.61 -4.94
C GLY A 280 -31.13 -19.02 -4.37
N GLY A 281 -32.30 -19.63 -4.11
CA GLY A 281 -32.38 -21.00 -3.62
C GLY A 281 -31.82 -21.23 -2.20
N GLY A 282 -31.43 -20.17 -1.49
CA GLY A 282 -30.75 -20.25 -0.19
C GLY A 282 -29.22 -20.37 -0.29
N GLU A 283 -28.66 -20.20 -1.49
CA GLU A 283 -27.22 -20.17 -1.73
C GLU A 283 -26.71 -18.72 -1.73
N TYR A 284 -25.51 -18.54 -1.18
CA TYR A 284 -24.85 -17.24 -1.06
C TYR A 284 -23.38 -17.37 -1.43
N GLU A 285 -22.87 -16.40 -2.19
CA GLU A 285 -21.44 -16.23 -2.41
C GLU A 285 -20.91 -15.21 -1.40
N TYR A 286 -19.80 -15.55 -0.74
CA TYR A 286 -19.13 -14.69 0.22
C TYR A 286 -17.70 -14.44 -0.23
N GLU A 287 -17.36 -13.18 -0.43
CA GLU A 287 -15.99 -12.76 -0.70
C GLU A 287 -15.44 -11.99 0.49
N TYR A 288 -14.20 -12.27 0.86
CA TYR A 288 -13.49 -11.60 1.95
C TYR A 288 -12.12 -11.15 1.48
N ALA A 289 -11.71 -9.93 1.86
CA ALA A 289 -10.34 -9.46 1.67
C ALA A 289 -9.78 -8.98 3.01
N LEU A 290 -8.68 -9.59 3.47
CA LEU A 290 -7.95 -9.18 4.67
C LEU A 290 -6.71 -8.39 4.27
N TYR A 291 -6.76 -7.08 4.45
CA TYR A 291 -5.66 -6.17 4.17
C TYR A 291 -4.86 -5.89 5.44
N ASN A 292 -3.54 -6.12 5.41
CA ASN A 292 -2.62 -5.71 6.45
C ASN A 292 -1.97 -4.38 6.07
N GLN A 293 -2.28 -3.29 6.78
CA GLN A 293 -1.68 -1.99 6.50
C GLN A 293 -0.28 -1.88 7.11
N ASP A 294 -0.15 -2.24 8.39
CA ASP A 294 1.06 -1.99 9.18
C ASP A 294 1.19 -2.87 10.44
N SER A 295 0.51 -4.03 10.50
CA SER A 295 0.81 -5.03 11.54
C SER A 295 2.10 -5.76 11.20
N HIS A 296 3.11 -5.66 12.07
CA HIS A 296 4.37 -6.37 11.92
C HIS A 296 4.26 -7.85 12.30
N ARG A 297 3.29 -8.21 13.16
CA ARG A 297 3.02 -9.61 13.50
C ARG A 297 2.42 -10.39 12.34
N SER A 298 1.78 -9.71 11.40
CA SER A 298 1.05 -10.29 10.28
C SER A 298 -0.10 -11.21 10.74
N ALA A 299 -0.91 -11.68 9.78
CA ALA A 299 -1.93 -12.68 10.05
C ALA A 299 -1.37 -14.08 9.79
N GLY A 300 -1.53 -15.00 10.76
CA GLY A 300 -1.20 -16.42 10.59
C GLY A 300 -2.40 -17.30 10.19
N SER A 301 -3.62 -16.79 10.38
CA SER A 301 -4.86 -17.50 10.06
C SER A 301 -6.07 -16.57 10.07
N ILE A 302 -7.11 -16.94 9.34
CA ILE A 302 -8.46 -16.36 9.39
C ILE A 302 -9.48 -17.47 9.56
N SER A 303 -10.50 -17.25 10.41
CA SER A 303 -11.59 -18.20 10.65
C SER A 303 -12.93 -17.47 10.53
N ILE A 304 -13.78 -17.95 9.63
CA ILE A 304 -15.10 -17.39 9.33
C ILE A 304 -16.15 -18.33 9.92
N PRO A 305 -17.01 -17.87 10.85
CA PRO A 305 -18.02 -18.71 11.45
C PRO A 305 -19.09 -19.14 10.43
N LEU A 306 -19.46 -20.42 10.48
CA LEU A 306 -20.55 -20.99 9.73
C LEU A 306 -21.83 -21.03 10.58
N GLY A 307 -22.93 -20.59 9.98
CA GLY A 307 -24.25 -20.72 10.58
C GLY A 307 -24.66 -22.18 10.78
N ALA A 308 -25.53 -22.44 11.76
CA ALA A 308 -26.04 -23.79 11.99
C ALA A 308 -26.74 -24.34 10.72
N ASN A 309 -26.31 -25.51 10.26
CA ASN A 309 -26.75 -26.18 9.02
C ASN A 309 -26.32 -25.50 7.70
N ALA A 310 -25.45 -24.49 7.74
CA ALA A 310 -24.79 -24.00 6.54
C ALA A 310 -23.76 -25.04 6.06
N THR A 311 -23.63 -25.20 4.75
CA THR A 311 -22.57 -26.01 4.13
C THR A 311 -21.70 -25.07 3.31
N ALA A 312 -20.39 -25.17 3.48
CA ALA A 312 -19.44 -24.44 2.65
C ALA A 312 -19.03 -25.30 1.46
N THR A 313 -19.08 -24.72 0.26
CA THR A 313 -18.60 -25.30 -0.99
C THR A 313 -17.80 -24.24 -1.74
N ASP A 314 -17.01 -24.65 -2.72
CA ASP A 314 -16.25 -23.73 -3.60
C ASP A 314 -15.37 -22.73 -2.84
N THR A 315 -14.68 -23.22 -1.80
CA THR A 315 -13.77 -22.40 -1.02
C THR A 315 -12.47 -22.16 -1.79
N GLY A 316 -12.08 -20.89 -1.94
CA GLY A 316 -10.82 -20.48 -2.54
C GLY A 316 -9.94 -19.67 -1.58
N PHE A 317 -8.75 -19.33 -2.04
CA PHE A 317 -7.85 -18.36 -1.43
C PHE A 317 -6.98 -17.78 -2.56
N HIS A 318 -6.59 -16.52 -2.41
CA HIS A 318 -5.67 -15.84 -3.30
C HIS A 318 -4.75 -14.96 -2.46
N ASP A 319 -3.44 -15.03 -2.71
CA ASP A 319 -2.46 -14.04 -2.24
C ASP A 319 -1.60 -13.52 -3.39
N VAL A 320 -0.66 -12.63 -3.07
CA VAL A 320 0.29 -12.11 -4.06
C VAL A 320 1.59 -12.88 -3.96
N ASP A 321 2.20 -13.18 -5.11
CA ASP A 321 3.52 -13.78 -5.15
C ASP A 321 4.59 -12.85 -4.60
N TYR A 322 5.21 -13.27 -3.49
CA TYR A 322 6.47 -12.70 -3.05
C TYR A 322 7.59 -13.12 -4.00
N HIS A 323 8.60 -12.26 -4.15
CA HIS A 323 9.66 -12.48 -5.12
C HIS A 323 11.03 -12.00 -4.65
N GLY A 324 12.07 -12.46 -5.36
CA GLY A 324 13.42 -11.91 -5.26
C GLY A 324 14.19 -12.19 -3.96
N GLY A 325 13.68 -13.06 -3.06
CA GLY A 325 14.29 -13.32 -1.76
C GLY A 325 13.84 -12.37 -0.64
N ASP A 326 12.63 -11.81 -0.75
CA ASP A 326 12.01 -10.86 0.20
C ASP A 326 11.40 -11.52 1.46
N GLY A 327 12.02 -12.59 1.95
CA GLY A 327 11.56 -13.38 3.10
C GLY A 327 12.43 -13.20 4.34
N ILE A 328 12.06 -13.91 5.41
CA ILE A 328 12.85 -14.06 6.64
C ILE A 328 13.26 -15.54 6.79
N PRO A 329 14.56 -15.86 6.90
CA PRO A 329 15.71 -14.97 6.78
C PRO A 329 15.87 -14.43 5.35
N PHE A 330 16.50 -13.25 5.21
CA PHE A 330 16.75 -12.65 3.88
C PHE A 330 17.39 -13.64 2.90
N GLY A 331 16.91 -13.61 1.66
CA GLY A 331 17.32 -14.54 0.60
C GLY A 331 16.42 -15.77 0.48
N THR A 332 15.47 -15.97 1.41
CA THR A 332 14.29 -16.82 1.18
C THR A 332 13.18 -15.99 0.54
N THR A 333 12.32 -16.61 -0.25
CA THR A 333 11.07 -15.98 -0.70
C THR A 333 9.95 -16.52 0.19
N TYR A 334 9.06 -15.66 0.68
CA TYR A 334 7.84 -16.14 1.35
C TYR A 334 7.05 -17.06 0.41
N SER A 335 6.37 -18.04 0.97
CA SER A 335 5.60 -19.00 0.18
C SER A 335 4.41 -18.27 -0.47
N GLY A 336 4.34 -18.25 -1.80
CA GLY A 336 3.12 -17.95 -2.58
C GLY A 336 2.27 -19.19 -2.75
N THR A 337 2.12 -20.00 -1.69
CA THR A 337 1.23 -21.17 -1.73
C THR A 337 -0.06 -20.81 -1.04
N ASP A 338 -1.14 -20.83 -1.80
CA ASP A 338 -2.47 -20.53 -1.30
C ASP A 338 -2.83 -21.35 -0.06
N TRP A 339 -3.42 -20.68 0.93
CA TRP A 339 -3.87 -21.33 2.14
C TRP A 339 -5.04 -22.25 1.82
N THR A 340 -4.95 -23.51 2.24
CA THR A 340 -6.03 -24.47 2.04
C THR A 340 -7.14 -24.24 3.05
N ALA A 341 -8.37 -24.09 2.57
CA ALA A 341 -9.55 -24.00 3.43
C ALA A 341 -9.79 -25.32 4.19
N THR A 342 -9.98 -25.21 5.51
CA THR A 342 -10.45 -26.30 6.36
C THR A 342 -11.88 -26.00 6.79
N VAL A 343 -12.84 -26.77 6.26
CA VAL A 343 -14.27 -26.63 6.58
C VAL A 343 -14.60 -27.48 7.81
N GLY A 344 -14.86 -26.82 8.93
CA GLY A 344 -15.35 -27.42 10.16
C GLY A 344 -16.88 -27.44 10.26
N ALA A 345 -17.40 -27.87 11.41
CA ALA A 345 -18.83 -27.88 11.68
C ALA A 345 -19.40 -26.47 12.00
N SER A 346 -18.54 -25.56 12.45
CA SER A 346 -18.91 -24.22 12.95
C SER A 346 -18.15 -23.08 12.28
N ASP A 347 -17.18 -23.38 11.42
CA ASP A 347 -16.31 -22.38 10.80
C ASP A 347 -15.62 -22.94 9.55
N ILE A 348 -15.11 -22.02 8.72
CA ILE A 348 -14.11 -22.29 7.69
C ILE A 348 -12.84 -21.56 8.11
N THR A 349 -11.70 -22.25 8.09
CA THR A 349 -10.43 -21.67 8.51
C THR A 349 -9.38 -21.80 7.40
N TRP A 350 -8.63 -20.71 7.16
CA TRP A 350 -7.43 -20.68 6.33
C TRP A 350 -6.24 -20.29 7.20
N ALA A 351 -5.09 -20.93 7.03
CA ALA A 351 -3.91 -20.66 7.85
C ALA A 351 -2.62 -20.88 7.07
N THR A 352 -1.57 -20.14 7.45
CA THR A 352 -0.21 -20.39 6.98
C THR A 352 0.24 -21.80 7.35
N THR A 353 1.07 -22.42 6.52
CA THR A 353 1.84 -23.60 6.93
C THR A 353 2.87 -23.19 8.01
N PRO A 354 2.91 -23.88 9.17
CA PRO A 354 3.81 -23.53 10.28
C PRO A 354 5.30 -23.59 9.97
#